data_AF-A0A3M1IQD0-F1
#
_entry.id   AF-A0A3M1IQD0-F1
#
_cell.length_a   1.000
_cell.length_b   1.000
_cell.length_c   1.000
_cell.angle_alpha   90.00
_cell.angle_beta   90.00
_cell.angle_gamma   90.00
#
_symmetry.space_group_name_H-M   'P 1'
#
loop_
_entity.id
_entity.type
_entity.pdbx_description
1 polymer ?
#
loop_
_entity_poly.entity_id
_entity_poly.type
_entity_poly.pdbx_seq_one_letter_code
_entity_poly.pdbx_strand_id
1 'polypeptide(L)'
;MRSKAESSRIRQKFWTTFGQYMRPIPSADGLKVNWLNYKTGHRKLFFRMDADRSGAFIGIVMAMKDRALQALYFEQFEILKTALHTQLGEEWCWETHYSLGPGQQVHTIYRRQAELNIYRESDWP
;
A
#
# COMPACT_ATOMS: atom_id res chain seq x y z
N MET A 1 -15.18 -10.75 20.53
CA MET A 1 -14.65 -11.41 19.31
C MET A 1 -15.70 -11.30 18.21
N ARG A 2 -15.44 -10.60 17.10
CA ARG A 2 -16.40 -10.48 15.97
C ARG A 2 -16.40 -11.76 15.14
N SER A 3 -17.54 -12.11 14.53
CA SER A 3 -17.61 -13.29 13.66
C SER A 3 -16.75 -13.10 12.39
N LYS A 4 -16.31 -14.20 11.77
CA LYS A 4 -15.58 -14.16 10.49
C LYS A 4 -16.42 -13.46 9.41
N ALA A 5 -17.72 -13.72 9.37
CA ALA A 5 -18.65 -13.12 8.42
C ALA A 5 -18.78 -11.60 8.63
N GLU A 6 -18.95 -11.16 9.88
CA GLU A 6 -19.06 -9.73 10.20
C GLU A 6 -17.79 -8.97 9.85
N SER A 7 -16.62 -9.57 10.15
CA SER A 7 -15.33 -8.99 9.79
C SER A 7 -15.12 -8.87 8.28
N SER A 8 -15.61 -9.85 7.50
CA SER A 8 -15.57 -9.79 6.04
C SER A 8 -16.46 -8.68 5.50
N ARG A 9 -17.67 -8.55 6.04
CA ARG A 9 -18.64 -7.51 5.65
C ARG A 9 -18.09 -6.10 5.87
N ILE A 10 -17.43 -5.86 7.00
CA ILE A 10 -16.84 -4.56 7.32
C ILE A 10 -15.71 -4.22 6.36
N ARG A 11 -14.79 -5.16 6.10
CA ARG A 11 -13.71 -4.96 5.10
C ARG A 11 -14.29 -4.64 3.72
N GLN A 12 -15.30 -5.38 3.28
CA GLN A 12 -15.95 -5.14 2.00
C GLN A 12 -16.59 -3.75 1.95
N LYS A 13 -17.32 -3.37 3.01
CA LYS A 13 -17.95 -2.04 3.11
C LYS A 13 -16.89 -0.95 3.07
N PHE A 14 -15.79 -1.08 3.82
CA PHE A 14 -14.68 -0.12 3.85
C PHE A 14 -14.08 0.08 2.46
N TRP A 15 -13.64 -0.99 1.80
CA TRP A 15 -13.01 -0.88 0.48
C TRP A 15 -13.97 -0.40 -0.61
N THR A 16 -15.27 -0.68 -0.47
CA THR A 16 -16.30 -0.13 -1.37
C THR A 16 -16.45 1.38 -1.18
N THR A 17 -16.60 1.84 0.06
CA THR A 17 -16.71 3.28 0.38
C THR A 17 -15.43 4.02 -0.02
N PHE A 18 -14.26 3.51 0.35
CA PHE A 18 -12.97 4.10 0.00
C PHE A 18 -12.76 4.17 -1.52
N GLY A 19 -13.13 3.11 -2.26
CA GLY A 19 -13.05 3.11 -3.72
C GLY A 19 -13.96 4.16 -4.37
N GLN A 20 -15.15 4.42 -3.80
CA GLN A 20 -16.03 5.49 -4.25
C GLN A 20 -15.48 6.88 -3.93
N TYR A 21 -14.93 7.05 -2.71
CA TYR A 21 -14.28 8.29 -2.26
C TYR A 21 -13.09 8.68 -3.15
N MET A 22 -12.24 7.71 -3.52
CA MET A 22 -11.05 7.94 -4.34
C MET A 22 -11.36 8.10 -5.85
N ARG A 23 -12.58 7.80 -6.30
CA ARG A 23 -12.97 7.82 -7.72
C ARG A 23 -12.70 9.15 -8.45
N PRO A 24 -12.87 10.33 -7.82
CA PRO A 24 -12.61 11.61 -8.47
C PRO A 24 -11.12 11.96 -8.60
N ILE A 25 -10.23 11.25 -7.90
CA ILE A 25 -8.80 11.57 -7.85
C ILE A 25 -8.10 10.93 -9.06
N PRO A 26 -7.60 11.71 -10.03
CA PRO A 26 -6.93 11.18 -11.21
C PRO A 26 -5.49 10.72 -10.89
N SER A 27 -4.89 9.95 -11.78
CA SER A 27 -3.44 9.70 -11.75
C SER A 27 -2.64 10.96 -12.05
N ALA A 28 -1.30 10.88 -11.93
CA ALA A 28 -0.40 11.96 -12.30
C ALA A 28 -0.59 12.44 -13.76
N ASP A 29 -1.00 11.54 -14.65
CA ASP A 29 -1.28 11.84 -16.07
C ASP A 29 -2.72 12.34 -16.32
N GLY A 30 -3.50 12.61 -15.27
CA GLY A 30 -4.89 13.06 -15.39
C GLY A 30 -5.90 11.96 -15.75
N LEU A 31 -5.47 10.69 -15.80
CA LEU A 31 -6.32 9.57 -16.20
C LEU A 31 -7.09 8.99 -15.01
N LYS A 32 -8.27 8.45 -15.29
CA LYS A 32 -9.05 7.70 -14.30
C LYS A 32 -8.29 6.43 -13.90
N VAL A 33 -8.03 6.28 -12.60
CA VAL A 33 -7.27 5.15 -12.07
C VAL A 33 -8.05 4.38 -11.01
N ASN A 34 -7.83 3.06 -10.99
CA ASN A 34 -8.26 2.24 -9.87
C ASN A 34 -7.16 2.23 -8.83
N TRP A 35 -7.26 3.09 -7.81
CA TRP A 35 -6.25 3.19 -6.76
C TRP A 35 -6.01 1.87 -6.01
N LEU A 36 -7.06 1.07 -5.80
CA LEU A 36 -6.93 -0.26 -5.16
C LEU A 36 -6.18 -1.28 -6.02
N ASN A 37 -6.15 -1.07 -7.34
CA ASN A 37 -5.46 -1.91 -8.29
C ASN A 37 -4.64 -1.05 -9.27
N TYR A 38 -3.76 -0.22 -8.70
CA TYR A 38 -2.95 0.69 -9.49
C TYR A 38 -1.95 -0.10 -10.34
N LYS A 39 -1.96 0.14 -11.66
CA LYS A 39 -1.03 -0.50 -12.59
C LYS A 39 0.23 0.34 -12.70
N THR A 40 1.31 -0.13 -12.11
CA THR A 40 2.65 0.49 -12.21
C THR A 40 3.29 0.31 -13.58
N GLY A 41 2.76 -0.60 -14.42
CA GLY A 41 3.40 -1.01 -15.68
C GLY A 41 4.56 -2.01 -15.50
N HIS A 42 5.09 -2.14 -14.28
CA HIS A 42 6.18 -3.05 -13.95
C HIS A 42 5.65 -4.33 -13.31
N ARG A 43 6.05 -5.49 -13.84
CA ARG A 43 5.68 -6.78 -13.26
C ARG A 43 6.25 -6.88 -11.84
N LYS A 44 5.41 -7.29 -10.89
CA LYS A 44 5.77 -7.53 -9.49
C LYS A 44 6.22 -6.28 -8.70
N LEU A 45 5.94 -5.09 -9.22
CA LEU A 45 6.03 -3.82 -8.49
C LEU A 45 4.61 -3.29 -8.29
N PHE A 46 4.21 -3.01 -7.05
CA PHE A 46 2.83 -2.64 -6.73
C PHE A 46 2.79 -1.41 -5.84
N PHE A 47 1.85 -0.49 -6.08
CA PHE A 47 1.38 0.41 -5.03
C PHE A 47 0.25 -0.31 -4.29
N ARG A 48 0.53 -0.74 -3.07
CA ARG A 48 -0.38 -1.53 -2.26
C ARG A 48 -0.88 -0.70 -1.10
N MET A 49 -2.19 -0.65 -0.96
CA MET A 49 -2.85 -0.18 0.24
C MET A 49 -3.40 -1.38 1.01
N ASP A 50 -3.32 -1.34 2.33
CA ASP A 50 -3.95 -2.30 3.21
C ASP A 50 -4.51 -1.57 4.43
N ALA A 51 -5.60 -2.07 4.99
CA ALA A 51 -6.20 -1.46 6.18
C ALA A 51 -6.94 -2.53 6.96
N ASP A 52 -6.56 -2.72 8.22
CA ASP A 52 -7.14 -3.73 9.08
C ASP A 52 -7.21 -3.26 10.56
N ARG A 53 -7.13 -4.19 11.51
CA ARG A 53 -7.11 -3.85 12.94
C ARG A 53 -5.79 -3.27 13.42
N SER A 54 -4.73 -3.47 12.64
CA SER A 54 -3.36 -3.15 12.96
C SER A 54 -2.89 -1.85 12.30
N GLY A 55 -3.80 -1.14 11.63
CA GLY A 55 -3.54 0.15 11.01
C GLY A 55 -3.97 0.23 9.56
N ALA A 56 -3.74 1.40 8.98
CA ALA A 56 -3.69 1.61 7.54
C ALA A 56 -2.23 1.56 7.07
N PHE A 57 -2.00 1.01 5.88
CA PHE A 57 -0.71 0.82 5.23
C PHE A 57 -0.82 1.29 3.79
N ILE A 58 0.19 2.00 3.32
CA ILE A 58 0.43 2.26 1.90
C ILE A 58 1.90 2.03 1.60
N GLY A 59 2.21 1.33 0.51
CA GLY A 59 3.59 1.03 0.18
C GLY A 59 3.84 0.68 -1.28
N ILE A 60 5.07 0.94 -1.70
CA ILE A 60 5.67 0.45 -2.93
C ILE A 60 6.23 -0.94 -2.62
N VAL A 61 5.53 -1.99 -3.07
CA VAL A 61 5.87 -3.38 -2.78
C VAL A 61 6.56 -4.01 -3.99
N MET A 62 7.80 -4.41 -3.78
CA MET A 62 8.63 -5.13 -4.76
C MET A 62 8.57 -6.62 -4.43
N ALA A 63 7.81 -7.40 -5.18
CA ALA A 63 7.55 -8.82 -4.90
C ALA A 63 8.08 -9.77 -6.00
N MET A 64 9.25 -9.44 -6.56
CA MET A 64 9.96 -10.30 -7.52
C MET A 64 10.44 -11.58 -6.82
N LYS A 65 10.41 -12.71 -7.55
CA LYS A 65 10.92 -13.99 -7.03
C LYS A 65 12.46 -14.03 -6.98
N ASP A 66 13.08 -13.37 -7.96
CA ASP A 66 14.52 -13.21 -8.04
C ASP A 66 14.96 -12.13 -7.04
N ARG A 67 15.81 -12.52 -6.09
CA ARG A 67 16.32 -11.63 -5.04
C ARG A 67 17.33 -10.61 -5.55
N ALA A 68 18.14 -10.96 -6.55
CA ALA A 68 19.09 -10.03 -7.14
C ALA A 68 18.34 -8.91 -7.88
N LEU A 69 17.30 -9.27 -8.64
CA LEU A 69 16.44 -8.29 -9.30
C LEU A 69 15.68 -7.42 -8.29
N GLN A 70 15.19 -8.02 -7.20
CA GLN A 70 14.50 -7.29 -6.15
C GLN A 70 15.41 -6.29 -5.42
N ALA A 71 16.65 -6.69 -5.12
CA ALA A 71 17.67 -5.80 -4.55
C ALA A 71 18.02 -4.66 -5.51
N LEU A 72 18.22 -4.95 -6.79
CA LEU A 72 18.51 -3.95 -7.82
C LEU A 72 17.40 -2.88 -7.92
N TYR A 73 16.13 -3.28 -7.87
CA TYR A 73 15.01 -2.33 -7.86
C TYR A 73 15.02 -1.46 -6.59
N PHE A 74 15.31 -2.07 -5.45
CA PHE A 74 15.36 -1.36 -4.17
C PHE A 74 16.47 -0.32 -4.16
N GLU A 75 17.68 -0.66 -4.61
CA GLU A 75 18.81 0.26 -4.77
C GLU A 75 18.47 1.44 -5.69
N GLN A 76 17.76 1.18 -6.81
CA GLN A 76 17.29 2.26 -7.69
C GLN A 76 16.32 3.20 -6.97
N PHE A 77 15.41 2.68 -6.13
CA PHE A 77 14.56 3.54 -5.33
C PHE A 77 15.36 4.32 -4.28
N GLU A 78 16.39 3.73 -3.67
CA GLU A 78 17.21 4.43 -2.67
C GLU A 78 17.90 5.66 -3.27
N ILE A 79 18.34 5.58 -4.53
CA ILE A 79 18.85 6.74 -5.28
C ILE A 79 17.77 7.82 -5.41
N LEU A 80 16.50 7.43 -5.59
CA LEU A 80 15.36 8.33 -5.72
C LEU A 80 14.78 8.78 -4.37
N LYS A 81 15.33 8.34 -3.23
CA LYS A 81 14.78 8.62 -1.90
C LYS A 81 14.62 10.11 -1.62
N THR A 82 15.63 10.91 -1.96
CA THR A 82 15.58 12.37 -1.78
C THR A 82 14.49 13.01 -2.64
N ALA A 83 14.31 12.54 -3.88
CA ALA A 83 13.26 13.03 -4.76
C ALA A 83 11.87 12.69 -4.21
N LEU A 84 11.68 11.46 -3.71
CA LEU A 84 10.44 11.03 -3.07
C LEU A 84 10.11 11.89 -1.84
N HIS A 85 11.09 12.10 -0.96
CA HIS A 85 10.93 12.94 0.23
C HIS A 85 10.57 14.38 -0.13
N THR A 86 11.28 14.96 -1.11
CA THR A 86 11.04 16.35 -1.56
C THR A 86 9.63 16.51 -2.13
N GLN A 87 9.16 15.53 -2.90
CA GLN A 87 7.84 15.60 -3.55
C GLN A 87 6.68 15.43 -2.57
N LEU A 88 6.84 14.56 -1.58
CA LEU A 88 5.75 14.23 -0.64
C LEU A 88 5.80 15.05 0.64
N GLY A 89 6.97 15.57 1.04
CA GLY A 89 7.16 16.22 2.33
C GLY A 89 7.01 15.26 3.52
N GLU A 90 7.23 13.96 3.28
CA GLU A 90 6.97 12.89 4.24
C GLU A 90 8.18 11.95 4.38
N GLU A 91 8.30 11.35 5.55
CA GLU A 91 9.24 10.26 5.80
C GLU A 91 8.57 8.90 5.58
N TRP A 92 9.29 8.02 4.88
CA TRP A 92 8.84 6.68 4.53
C TRP A 92 9.80 5.64 5.13
N CYS A 93 9.26 4.49 5.52
CA CYS A 93 10.03 3.34 5.98
C CYS A 93 10.55 2.53 4.79
N TRP A 94 11.82 2.16 4.82
CA TRP A 94 12.50 1.39 3.76
C TRP A 94 12.94 0.06 4.34
N GLU A 95 12.39 -1.06 3.86
CA GLU A 95 12.59 -2.38 4.47
C GLU A 95 12.76 -3.48 3.41
N THR A 96 13.85 -4.24 3.53
CA THR A 96 14.20 -5.33 2.58
C THR A 96 13.64 -6.70 2.98
N HIS A 97 13.14 -6.86 4.21
CA HIS A 97 12.67 -8.14 4.74
C HIS A 97 11.21 -8.09 5.24
N TYR A 98 10.38 -7.28 4.59
CA TYR A 98 8.99 -7.12 5.01
C TYR A 98 8.18 -8.37 4.74
N SER A 99 7.46 -8.86 5.75
CA SER A 99 6.59 -10.03 5.62
C SER A 99 5.19 -9.61 5.17
N LEU A 100 4.81 -9.98 3.95
CA LEU A 100 3.45 -9.80 3.44
C LEU A 100 2.50 -10.94 3.88
N GLY A 101 3.07 -12.03 4.37
CA GLY A 101 2.37 -13.25 4.75
C GLY A 101 3.34 -14.40 4.98
N PRO A 102 2.83 -15.58 5.36
CA PRO A 102 3.66 -16.75 5.63
C PRO A 102 4.55 -17.11 4.43
N GLY A 103 5.88 -17.07 4.63
CA GLY A 103 6.86 -17.39 3.59
C GLY A 103 7.04 -16.33 2.49
N GLN A 104 6.35 -15.18 2.56
CA GLN A 104 6.45 -14.11 1.57
C GLN A 104 7.18 -12.90 2.15
N GLN A 105 8.51 -12.90 2.00
CA GLN A 105 9.35 -11.74 2.29
C GLN A 105 9.58 -10.90 1.03
N VAL A 106 9.42 -9.59 1.14
CA VAL A 106 9.52 -8.63 0.03
C VAL A 106 10.29 -7.39 0.46
N HIS A 107 10.79 -6.65 -0.52
CA HIS A 107 11.31 -5.30 -0.28
C HIS A 107 10.15 -4.32 -0.41
N THR A 108 10.12 -3.30 0.44
CA THR A 108 9.02 -2.33 0.49
C THR A 108 9.50 -0.95 0.92
N ILE A 109 8.81 0.06 0.42
CA ILE A 109 8.92 1.45 0.85
C ILE A 109 7.52 1.87 1.27
N TYR A 110 7.28 2.16 2.54
CA TYR A 110 5.91 2.27 3.06
C TYR A 110 5.72 3.32 4.14
N ARG A 111 4.45 3.68 4.36
CA ARG A 111 3.97 4.34 5.56
C ARG A 111 2.87 3.51 6.20
N ARG A 112 2.77 3.63 7.52
CA ARG A 112 1.76 2.97 8.32
C ARG A 112 1.22 3.90 9.39
N GLN A 113 -0.09 3.87 9.58
CA GLN A 113 -0.82 4.57 10.64
C GLN A 113 -1.48 3.51 11.51
N ALA A 114 -0.88 3.22 12.66
CA ALA A 114 -1.31 2.14 13.55
C ALA A 114 -2.58 2.50 14.36
N GLU A 115 -2.87 3.79 14.49
CA GLU A 115 -3.99 4.36 15.21
C GLU A 115 -5.33 4.14 14.50
N LEU A 116 -5.30 4.05 13.17
CA LEU A 116 -6.48 3.89 12.32
C LEU A 116 -6.99 2.45 12.36
N ASN A 117 -8.31 2.30 12.37
CA ASN A 117 -8.91 0.98 12.43
C ASN A 117 -10.18 0.93 11.59
N ILE A 118 -10.20 0.07 10.56
CA ILE A 118 -11.37 -0.08 9.67
C ILE A 118 -12.65 -0.50 10.40
N TYR A 119 -12.55 -1.00 11.63
CA TYR A 119 -13.71 -1.38 12.44
C TYR A 119 -14.32 -0.20 13.20
N ARG A 120 -13.68 0.98 13.18
CA ARG A 120 -14.23 2.27 13.62
C ARG A 120 -14.64 3.07 12.39
N GLU A 121 -15.95 3.19 12.14
CA GLU A 121 -16.44 3.91 10.97
C GLU A 121 -16.09 5.42 11.02
N SER A 122 -15.76 5.97 12.19
CA SER A 122 -15.23 7.33 12.35
C SER A 122 -13.85 7.53 11.72
N ASP A 123 -13.08 6.45 11.54
CA ASP A 123 -11.72 6.50 10.97
C ASP A 123 -11.78 6.36 9.44
N TRP A 124 -12.98 6.29 8.84
CA TRP A 124 -13.17 6.17 7.41
C TRP A 124 -13.18 7.56 6.77
N PRO A 125 -12.69 7.70 5.53
CA PRO A 125 -12.78 8.95 4.79
C PRO A 125 -14.22 9.27 4.32
#